data_AF-A0A4V2Z1Y5-F1
#
_entry.id   AF-A0A4V2Z1Y5-F1
#
_cell.length_a   1.000
_cell.length_b   1.000
_cell.length_c   1.000
_cell.angle_alpha   90.00
_cell.angle_beta   90.00
_cell.angle_gamma   90.00
#
_symmetry.space_group_name_H-M   'P 1'
#
loop_
_entity.id
_entity.type
_entity.pdbx_description
1 polymer ?
#
loop_
_entity_poly.entity_id
_entity_poly.type
_entity_poly.pdbx_seq_one_letter_code
_entity_poly.pdbx_strand_id
1 'polypeptide(L)' 'MNHTIKIFAIYKNGTHLGNEKGKDEIDAIKKFIIASQLGEMINDSEFVAKYNAIEAIKRRHHY' A
#
# COMPACT_ATOMS: atom_id res chain seq x y z
N MET A 1 10.98 -5.98 -18.18
CA MET A 1 11.24 -6.16 -16.74
C MET A 1 9.97 -6.70 -16.09
N ASN A 2 9.99 -7.90 -15.52
CA ASN A 2 8.82 -8.45 -14.81
C ASN A 2 8.66 -7.76 -13.46
N HIS A 3 7.80 -6.73 -13.38
CA HIS A 3 7.40 -6.17 -12.10
C HIS A 3 6.55 -7.20 -11.36
N THR A 4 7.16 -7.87 -10.39
CA THR A 4 6.45 -8.82 -9.53
C THR A 4 5.50 -8.04 -8.63
N ILE A 5 4.19 -8.16 -8.87
CA ILE A 5 3.19 -7.59 -7.98
C ILE A 5 3.23 -8.33 -6.63
N LYS A 6 3.30 -7.55 -5.55
CA LYS A 6 3.25 -8.00 -4.16
C LYS A 6 1.96 -7.49 -3.50
N ILE A 7 1.63 -8.06 -2.36
CA ILE A 7 0.51 -7.59 -1.52
C ILE A 7 1.12 -6.89 -0.32
N PHE A 8 0.68 -5.66 -0.06
CA PHE A 8 1.09 -4.85 1.08
C PHE A 8 -0.10 -4.62 1.99
N ALA A 9 0.11 -4.72 3.31
CA ALA A 9 -0.81 -4.27 4.32
C ALA A 9 -0.63 -2.77 4.50
N ILE A 10 -1.71 -2.01 4.35
CA ILE A 10 -1.75 -0.56 4.46
C ILE A 10 -2.16 -0.17 5.87
N TYR A 11 -1.38 0.71 6.47
CA TYR A 11 -1.60 1.27 7.79
C TYR A 11 -1.75 2.78 7.69
N LYS A 12 -2.51 3.37 8.61
CA LYS A 12 -2.55 4.82 8.83
C LYS A 12 -2.47 5.10 10.31
N ASN A 13 -1.48 5.90 10.73
CA ASN A 13 -1.23 6.19 12.15
C ASN A 13 -1.16 4.90 13.02
N GLY A 14 -0.59 3.82 12.49
CA GLY A 14 -0.47 2.53 13.18
C GLY A 14 -1.69 1.60 13.09
N THR A 15 -2.85 2.07 12.62
CA THR A 15 -4.05 1.25 12.42
C THR A 15 -4.03 0.58 11.07
N HIS A 16 -4.23 -0.75 11.00
CA HIS A 16 -4.38 -1.48 9.75
C HIS A 16 -5.71 -1.12 9.08
N LEU A 17 -5.65 -0.77 7.79
CA LEU A 17 -6.83 -0.36 7.01
C LEU A 17 -7.24 -1.39 5.95
N GLY A 18 -6.29 -2.21 5.49
CA GLY A 18 -6.55 -3.18 4.43
C GLY A 18 -5.28 -3.63 3.73
N ASN A 19 -5.44 -4.38 2.64
CA ASN A 19 -4.34 -4.88 1.84
C ASN A 19 -4.49 -4.41 0.40
N GLU A 20 -3.39 -4.01 -0.24
CA GLU A 20 -3.38 -3.53 -1.61
C GLU A 20 -2.22 -4.13 -2.42
N LYS A 21 -2.44 -4.30 -3.72
CA LYS A 21 -1.43 -4.83 -4.63
C LYS A 21 -0.52 -3.71 -5.15
N GLY A 22 0.76 -3.82 -4.87
CA GLY A 22 1.76 -2.84 -5.29
C GLY A 22 2.97 -3.44 -6.00
N LYS A 23 3.65 -2.63 -6.79
CA LYS A 23 5.04 -2.89 -7.20
C LYS A 23 6.00 -2.69 -6.01
N ASP A 24 5.68 -1.72 -5.18
CA ASP A 24 6.36 -1.34 -3.94
C ASP A 24 5.32 -0.76 -2.95
N GLU A 25 5.79 -0.35 -1.78
CA GLU A 25 4.99 0.22 -0.70
C GLU A 25 4.25 1.49 -1.13
N ILE A 26 4.93 2.37 -1.86
CA ILE A 26 4.37 3.66 -2.31
C ILE A 26 3.27 3.43 -3.34
N ASP A 27 3.49 2.54 -4.31
CA ASP A 27 2.50 2.16 -5.31
C ASP A 27 1.25 1.54 -4.66
N ALA A 28 1.43 0.71 -3.62
CA ALA A 28 0.33 0.14 -2.87
C ALA A 28 -0.48 1.21 -2.10
N ILE A 29 0.20 2.14 -1.43
CA ILE A 29 -0.44 3.27 -0.72
C ILE A 29 -1.25 4.12 -1.71
N LYS A 30 -0.66 4.46 -2.86
CA LYS A 30 -1.31 5.27 -3.90
C LYS A 30 -2.58 4.61 -4.42
N LYS A 31 -2.52 3.32 -4.74
CA LYS A 31 -3.69 2.55 -5.19
C LYS A 31 -4.76 2.49 -4.10
N PHE A 32 -4.37 2.30 -2.85
CA PHE A 32 -5.29 2.29 -1.73
C PHE A 32 -6.02 3.64 -1.57
N ILE A 33 -5.30 4.76 -1.68
CA ILE A 33 -5.87 6.11 -1.62
C ILE A 33 -6.88 6.33 -2.76
N ILE A 34 -6.54 5.92 -3.98
CA ILE A 34 -7.44 6.00 -5.15
C ILE A 34 -8.70 5.15 -4.92
N ALA A 35 -8.53 3.90 -4.47
CA ALA A 35 -9.63 2.99 -4.16
C ALA A 35 -10.54 3.51 -3.03
N SER A 36 -9.97 4.30 -2.10
CA SER A 36 -10.69 4.98 -1.02
C SER A 36 -11.41 6.26 -1.45
N GLN A 37 -11.47 6.56 -2.76
CA GLN A 37 -12.04 7.80 -3.33
C GLN A 37 -11.33 9.08 -2.85
N LEU A 38 -10.08 8.98 -2.41
CA LEU A 38 -9.25 10.11 -1.95
C LEU A 38 -8.15 10.45 -2.97
N GLY A 39 -8.38 10.14 -4.25
CA GLY A 39 -7.38 10.31 -5.31
C GLY A 39 -6.85 11.74 -5.45
N GLU A 40 -7.64 12.74 -5.11
CA GLU A 40 -7.23 14.16 -5.11
C GLU A 40 -6.12 14.46 -4.08
N MET A 41 -6.09 13.70 -2.97
CA MET A 41 -5.13 13.85 -1.89
C MET A 41 -3.79 13.13 -2.17
N ILE A 42 -3.64 12.44 -3.31
CA ILE A 42 -2.43 11.67 -3.62
C ILE A 42 -1.18 12.53 -3.81
N ASN A 43 -1.38 13.81 -4.15
CA ASN A 43 -0.30 14.78 -4.34
C ASN A 43 0.02 15.57 -3.07
N ASP A 44 -0.79 15.45 -2.02
CA ASP A 44 -0.52 16.02 -0.71
C ASP A 44 0.47 15.10 0.02
N SER A 45 1.74 15.53 0.07
CA SER A 45 2.82 14.77 0.69
C SER A 45 2.61 14.57 2.18
N GLU A 46 2.02 15.53 2.90
CA GLU A 46 1.72 15.40 4.33
C GLU A 46 0.59 14.41 4.57
N PHE A 47 -0.41 14.37 3.68
CA PHE A 47 -1.47 13.37 3.74
C PHE A 47 -0.94 11.97 3.50
N VAL A 48 -0.15 11.77 2.43
CA VAL A 48 0.42 10.47 2.07
C VAL A 48 1.39 9.98 3.14
N ALA A 49 2.15 10.87 3.78
CA ALA A 49 3.09 10.52 4.86
C ALA A 49 2.42 9.90 6.10
N LYS A 50 1.11 10.04 6.28
CA LYS A 50 0.35 9.39 7.36
C LYS A 50 0.14 7.89 7.12
N TYR A 51 0.38 7.43 5.91
CA TYR A 51 0.23 6.04 5.51
C TYR A 51 1.57 5.32 5.56
N ASN A 52 1.52 4.04 5.92
CA ASN A 52 2.65 3.12 5.82
C ASN A 52 2.20 1.82 5.16
N ALA A 53 3.10 1.13 4.48
CA ALA A 53 2.82 -0.15 3.84
C ALA A 53 3.88 -1.17 4.20
N ILE A 54 3.45 -2.40 4.51
CA ILE A 54 4.35 -3.51 4.87
C ILE A 54 3.98 -4.71 4.00
N GLU A 55 4.96 -5.39 3.40
CA GLU A 55 4.71 -6.59 2.59
C GLU A 55 3.95 -7.66 3.41
N ALA A 56 2.69 -7.89 3.07
CA ALA A 56 1.76 -8.72 3.85
C ALA A 56 2.00 -10.22 3.63
N ILE A 57 2.34 -10.60 2.40
CA ILE A 57 2.66 -11.99 2.05
C ILE A 57 4.05 -12.01 1.45
N LYS A 58 5.04 -12.30 2.31
CA LYS A 58 6.31 -12.83 1.83
C LYS A 58 5.95 -14.18 1.25
N ARG A 59 6.23 -14.44 -0.04
CA ARG A 59 5.91 -15.69 -0.77
C ARG A 59 6.60 -16.96 -0.20
N ARG A 60 6.60 -17.16 1.12
CA ARG A 60 7.06 -18.36 1.80
C ARG A 60 5.88 -19.33 1.84
N HIS A 61 5.86 -20.27 0.91
CA HIS A 61 5.10 -21.49 1.11
C HIS A 61 5.69 -22.20 2.34
N HIS A 62 4.91 -22.34 3.42
CA HIS A 62 5.17 -23.37 4.42
C HIS A 62 4.56 -24.66 3.86
N TYR A 63 5.42 -25.62 3.52
CA TYR A 63 5.04 -26.99 3.22
C TYR A 63 4.88 -27.76 4.53
#